data_AF-A0A1C6GFW2-F1
#
_entry.id   AF-A0A1C6GFW2-F1
#
_cell.length_a   1.000
_cell.length_b   1.000
_cell.length_c   1.000
_cell.angle_alpha   90.00
_cell.angle_beta   90.00
_cell.angle_gamma   90.00
#
_symmetry.space_group_name_H-M   'P 1'
#
loop_
_entity.id
_entity.type
_entity.pdbx_description
1 polymer ?
#
loop_
_entity_poly.entity_id
_entity_poly.type
_entity_poly.pdbx_seq_one_letter_code
_entity_poly.pdbx_strand_id
1 'polypeptide(L)' 'MEIAIEQITEYIRKASMYDAIINYTKASKYFSREDILAFAGEHDTAEKAEDITDGNF' A
#
# COMPACT_ATOMS: atom_id res chain seq x y z
N MET A 1 -22.44 -19.40 10.17
CA MET A 1 -21.36 -19.23 9.18
C MET A 1 -20.12 -19.86 9.79
N GLU A 2 -19.63 -20.94 9.21
CA GLU A 2 -18.37 -21.57 9.64
C GLU A 2 -17.23 -20.91 8.87
N ILE A 3 -16.15 -20.56 9.57
CA ILE A 3 -14.95 -19.94 8.99
C ILE A 3 -13.90 -21.01 8.87
N ALA A 4 -13.40 -21.25 7.65
CA ALA A 4 -12.30 -22.18 7.42
C ALA A 4 -10.98 -21.64 7.99
N ILE A 5 -10.09 -22.52 8.44
CA ILE A 5 -8.78 -22.14 9.00
C ILE A 5 -7.97 -21.26 8.03
N GLU A 6 -8.04 -21.56 6.74
CA GLU A 6 -7.38 -20.77 5.67
C GLU A 6 -7.91 -19.31 5.61
N GLN A 7 -9.21 -19.12 5.86
CA GLN A 7 -9.82 -17.79 5.92
C GLN A 7 -9.39 -17.04 7.19
N ILE A 8 -9.10 -17.74 8.29
CA ILE A 8 -8.58 -17.13 9.52
C ILE A 8 -7.22 -16.48 9.23
N THR A 9 -6.33 -17.16 8.50
CA THR A 9 -5.02 -16.59 8.13
C THR A 9 -5.20 -15.32 7.29
N GLU A 10 -6.12 -15.31 6.33
CA GLU A 10 -6.41 -14.13 5.53
C GLU A 10 -6.97 -12.96 6.37
N TYR A 11 -7.86 -13.26 7.31
CA TYR A 11 -8.39 -12.26 8.24
C TYR A 11 -7.33 -11.70 9.19
N ILE A 12 -6.43 -12.53 9.70
CA ILE A 12 -5.30 -12.08 10.51
C ILE A 12 -4.42 -11.14 9.69
N ARG A 13 -4.07 -11.52 8.44
CA ARG A 13 -3.26 -10.67 7.55
C ARG A 13 -3.90 -9.30 7.32
N LYS A 14 -5.22 -9.28 7.05
CA LYS A 14 -5.99 -8.03 6.87
C LYS A 14 -6.00 -7.20 8.16
N ALA A 15 -6.23 -7.83 9.31
CA ALA A 15 -6.24 -7.14 10.61
C ALA A 15 -4.89 -6.49 10.93
N SER A 16 -3.78 -7.19 10.70
CA SER A 16 -2.43 -6.64 10.90
C SER A 16 -2.14 -5.45 9.97
N MET A 17 -2.60 -5.50 8.72
CA MET A 17 -2.44 -4.39 7.77
C MET A 17 -3.23 -3.15 8.22
N TYR A 18 -4.47 -3.33 8.68
CA TYR A 18 -5.27 -2.21 9.18
C TYR A 18 -4.70 -1.63 10.48
N ASP A 19 -4.16 -2.45 11.37
CA ASP A 19 -3.52 -1.96 12.59
C ASP A 19 -2.30 -1.08 12.28
N ALA A 20 -1.48 -1.48 11.29
CA ALA A 20 -0.35 -0.68 10.82
C ALA A 20 -0.81 0.68 10.26
N ILE A 21 -1.86 0.71 9.44
CA ILE A 21 -2.44 1.95 8.90
C ILE A 21 -2.94 2.84 10.04
N ILE A 22 -3.71 2.29 10.99
CA ILE A 22 -4.26 3.05 12.12
C ILE A 22 -3.15 3.65 12.98
N ASN A 23 -2.11 2.88 13.27
CA ASN A 23 -0.97 3.37 14.06
C ASN A 23 -0.19 4.45 13.31
N TYR A 24 -0.04 4.33 12.00
CA TYR A 24 0.52 5.39 11.17
C TYR A 24 -0.34 6.65 11.18
N THR A 25 -1.67 6.55 11.02
CA THR A 25 -2.60 7.69 11.11
C THR A 25 -2.50 8.43 12.44
N LYS A 26 -2.27 7.70 13.54
CA LYS A 26 -2.15 8.30 14.88
C LYS A 26 -0.84 9.08 15.03
N ALA A 27 0.23 8.61 14.39
CA ALA A 27 1.56 9.22 14.47
C ALA A 27 1.74 10.37 13.46
N SER A 28 1.16 10.24 12.26
CA SER A 28 1.29 11.20 11.17
C SER A 28 0.05 12.09 11.04
N LYS A 29 0.26 13.39 10.80
CA LYS A 29 -0.85 14.35 10.56
C LYS A 29 -1.44 14.22 9.15
N TYR A 30 -0.70 13.65 8.20
CA TYR A 30 -1.08 13.51 6.80
C TYR A 30 -0.46 12.25 6.20
N PHE A 31 -1.07 11.75 5.12
CA PHE A 31 -0.55 10.66 4.31
C PHE A 31 0.09 11.20 3.04
N SER A 32 1.30 10.76 2.72
CA SER A 32 1.89 10.95 1.39
C SER A 32 1.34 9.93 0.39
N ARG A 33 1.59 10.15 -0.91
CA ARG A 33 1.21 9.18 -1.94
C ARG A 33 1.96 7.86 -1.75
N GLU A 34 3.21 7.94 -1.35
CA GLU A 34 4.13 6.84 -1.11
C GLU A 34 3.65 5.98 0.06
N ASP A 35 3.15 6.61 1.14
CA ASP A 35 2.56 5.88 2.27
C ASP A 35 1.34 5.05 1.82
N ILE A 36 0.48 5.64 0.99
CA ILE A 36 -0.71 4.97 0.47
C ILE A 36 -0.34 3.77 -0.41
N LEU A 37 0.65 3.94 -1.29
CA LEU A 37 1.15 2.86 -2.15
C LEU A 37 1.77 1.72 -1.34
N ALA A 38 2.54 2.05 -0.30
CA ALA A 38 3.12 1.07 0.62
C ALA A 38 2.03 0.24 1.34
N PHE A 39 0.92 0.87 1.76
CA PHE A 39 -0.21 0.15 2.37
C PHE A 39 -1.03 -0.67 1.37
N ALA A 40 -1.13 -0.22 0.12
CA ALA A 40 -1.81 -0.96 -0.95
C ALA A 40 -1.03 -2.21 -1.40
N GLY A 41 0.24 -2.33 -1.00
CA GLY A 41 1.13 -3.40 -1.47
C GLY A 41 1.55 -3.21 -2.93
N GLU A 42 1.38 -2.00 -3.47
CA GLU A 42 1.92 -1.64 -4.78
C GLU A 42 3.37 -1.21 -4.59
N HIS A 43 4.32 -2.01 -5.08
CA HIS A 43 5.69 -1.53 -5.24
C HIS A 43 5.65 -0.30 -6.15
N ASP A 44 6.34 0.76 -5.72
CA ASP A 44 6.46 2.02 -6.44
C ASP A 44 6.84 1.75 -7.92
N THR A 45 5.86 1.76 -8.82
CA THR A 45 6.10 1.60 -10.27
C THR A 45 6.57 2.91 -10.89
N ALA A 46 7.39 3.68 -10.16
CA ALA A 46 8.05 4.88 -10.66
C ALA A 46 9.07 4.58 -11.77
N GLU A 47 9.38 3.31 -12.05
CA GLU A 47 10.18 2.85 -13.19
C GLU A 47 9.42 2.80 -14.53
N LYS A 48 8.41 3.66 -14.74
CA LYS A 48 7.82 3.91 -16.07
C LYS A 48 7.66 5.39 -16.40
N ALA A 49 8.50 6.26 -15.84
CA ALA A 49 8.85 7.49 -16.54
C ALA A 49 9.87 7.12 -17.62
N GLU A 50 9.43 6.45 -18.69
CA GLU A 50 10.22 6.48 -19.92
C GLU A 50 10.29 7.94 -20.36
N ASP A 51 11.52 8.42 -20.25
CA ASP A 51 12.08 9.66 -20.74
C ASP A 51 11.52 9.99 -22.15
N ILE A 52 10.47 10.81 -22.23
CA ILE A 52 10.17 11.56 -23.46
C ILE A 52 10.96 12.85 -23.38
N THR A 53 12.29 12.71 -23.38
CA THR A 53 13.20 13.73 -23.87
C THR A 53 13.66 13.33 -25.26
N ASP A 54 12.76 13.42 -26.24
CA ASP A 54 13.20 13.59 -27.64
C ASP A 54 12.79 14.99 -28.08
N GLY A 55 13.75 15.89 -27.89
CA GLY A 55 13.75 17.15 -28.61
C GLY A 55 13.89 16.88 -30.10
N ASN A 56 13.11 17.60 -30.89
CA ASN A 56 13.55 18.00 -32.22
C ASN A 56 12.98 19.39 -32.54
N PHE A 57 13.93 20.33 -32.63
CA PHE A 57 13.99 21.55 -33.44
C PHE A 57 12.72 22.05 -34.13
#